data_AF-A0A966R455-F1
#
_entry.id   AF-A0A966R455-F1
#
_cell.length_a   1.000
_cell.length_b   1.000
_cell.length_c   1.000
_cell.angle_alpha   90.00
_cell.angle_beta   90.00
_cell.angle_gamma   90.00
#
_symmetry.space_group_name_H-M   'P 1'
#
loop_
_entity.id
_entity.type
_entity.pdbx_description
1 polymer ?
#
loop_
_entity_poly.entity_id
_entity_poly.type
_entity_poly.pdbx_seq_one_letter_code
_entity_poly.pdbx_strand_id
1 'polypeptide(L)'
;MASVQLRPGDTLNIVWTSVQETPLGMKEVESNFAFTYEELLARLKAKGRTGKSRRSGTDGARFSRIVALATNAMRKGKWSTGADIDRDVVFNKLMRKFNELENHEYANITSNAREALSELHDSKYLKPNQKKELKSALDAASIPVG
;
A
#
# COMPACT_ATOMS: atom_id res chain seq x y z
N MET A 1 10.09 25.79 5.11
CA MET A 1 9.06 25.43 6.13
C MET A 1 9.79 25.24 7.44
N ALA A 2 9.33 25.88 8.52
CA ALA A 2 9.90 25.68 9.84
C ALA A 2 9.49 24.30 10.39
N SER A 3 10.44 23.51 10.90
CA SER A 3 10.11 22.28 11.63
C SER A 3 9.72 22.64 13.06
N VAL A 4 8.46 22.43 13.44
CA VAL A 4 7.99 22.65 14.81
C VAL A 4 8.19 21.36 15.61
N GLN A 5 8.96 21.44 16.70
CA GLN A 5 9.10 20.35 17.66
C GLN A 5 8.11 20.56 18.81
N LEU A 6 7.31 19.53 19.13
CA LEU A 6 6.32 19.55 20.20
C LEU A 6 6.75 18.60 21.33
N ARG A 7 6.56 19.03 22.58
CA ARG A 7 6.81 18.27 23.82
C ARG A 7 5.49 17.90 24.50
N PRO A 8 5.48 16.91 25.41
CA PRO A 8 4.32 16.63 26.24
C PRO A 8 3.80 17.87 26.96
N GLY A 9 2.49 18.10 26.91
CA GLY A 9 1.85 19.33 27.41
C GLY A 9 1.76 20.50 26.43
N ASP A 10 2.44 20.45 25.27
CA ASP A 10 2.32 21.51 24.26
C ASP A 10 1.00 21.41 23.49
N THR A 11 0.50 22.56 23.02
CA THR A 11 -0.65 22.64 22.11
C THR A 11 -0.20 23.24 20.77
N LEU A 12 -0.48 22.55 19.68
CA LEU A 12 -0.28 23.04 18.32
C LEU A 12 -1.51 23.78 17.85
N ASN A 13 -1.35 25.08 17.62
CA ASN A 13 -2.39 25.92 17.02
C ASN A 13 -2.10 26.10 15.53
N ILE A 14 -3.05 25.69 14.68
CA ILE A 14 -3.00 25.83 13.23
C ILE A 14 -4.07 26.84 12.85
N VAL A 15 -3.62 28.00 12.39
CA VAL A 15 -4.47 29.02 11.77
C VAL A 15 -4.42 28.78 10.27
N TRP A 16 -5.56 28.44 9.67
CA TRP A 16 -5.70 28.30 8.23
C TRP A 16 -6.59 29.41 7.70
N THR A 17 -6.01 30.32 6.93
CA THR A 17 -6.74 31.30 6.12
C THR A 17 -6.89 30.82 4.67
N SER A 18 -8.09 30.92 4.13
CA SER A 18 -8.41 30.58 2.74
C SER A 18 -9.36 31.61 2.16
N VAL A 19 -9.09 32.06 0.93
CA VAL A 19 -10.03 32.87 0.16
C VAL A 19 -10.97 31.92 -0.57
N GLN A 20 -12.27 32.02 -0.28
CA GLN A 20 -13.30 31.22 -0.92
C GLN A 20 -14.17 32.10 -1.80
N GLU A 21 -14.43 31.64 -3.02
CA GLU A 21 -15.38 32.28 -3.93
C GLU A 21 -16.81 31.89 -3.52
N THR A 22 -17.64 32.89 -3.27
CA THR A 22 -19.05 32.72 -2.92
C THR A 22 -19.94 33.46 -3.92
N PRO A 23 -21.25 33.17 -4.00
CA PRO A 23 -22.18 33.88 -4.88
C PRO A 23 -22.25 35.40 -4.65
N LEU A 24 -21.71 35.91 -3.53
CA LEU A 24 -21.66 37.33 -3.16
C LEU A 24 -20.25 37.94 -3.34
N GLY A 25 -19.29 37.21 -3.91
CA GLY A 25 -17.90 37.62 -4.11
C GLY A 25 -16.88 36.76 -3.35
N MET A 26 -15.64 37.24 -3.30
CA MET A 26 -14.55 36.58 -2.59
C MET A 26 -14.62 36.86 -1.09
N LYS A 27 -14.61 35.80 -0.27
CA LYS A 27 -14.62 35.90 1.18
C LYS A 27 -13.40 35.22 1.76
N GLU A 28 -12.67 35.92 2.63
CA GLU A 28 -11.64 35.31 3.45
C GLU A 28 -12.27 34.54 4.60
N VAL A 29 -11.90 33.27 4.72
CA VAL A 29 -12.34 32.38 5.78
C VAL A 29 -11.11 31.95 6.57
N GLU A 30 -11.12 32.26 7.87
CA GLU A 30 -10.13 31.76 8.82
C GLU A 30 -10.72 30.60 9.61
N SER A 31 -9.95 29.52 9.70
CA SER A 31 -10.27 28.35 10.52
C SER A 31 -9.13 28.09 11.50
N ASN A 32 -9.48 28.06 12.78
CA ASN A 32 -8.53 27.87 13.88
C ASN A 32 -8.68 26.46 14.45
N PHE A 33 -7.61 25.68 14.36
CA PHE A 33 -7.54 24.32 14.90
C PHE A 33 -6.50 24.26 16.00
N ALA A 34 -6.88 23.78 17.18
CA ALA A 34 -5.96 23.50 18.28
C ALA A 34 -5.89 21.98 18.48
N PHE A 35 -4.68 21.44 18.54
CA PHE A 35 -4.44 20.04 18.86
C PHE A 35 -3.43 19.91 19.99
N THR A 36 -3.79 19.19 21.05
CA THR A 36 -2.82 18.89 22.11
C THR A 36 -1.80 17.86 21.63
N TYR A 37 -0.62 17.85 22.26
CA TYR A 37 0.39 16.83 22.02
C TYR A 37 -0.18 15.41 22.16
N GLU A 38 -1.01 15.18 23.16
CA GLU A 38 -1.65 13.89 23.44
C GLU A 38 -2.64 13.49 22.35
N GLU A 39 -3.44 14.44 21.84
CA GLU A 39 -4.36 14.22 20.72
C GLU A 39 -3.62 13.92 19.41
N LEU A 40 -2.54 14.65 19.12
CA LEU A 40 -1.68 14.39 17.98
C LEU A 40 -1.03 13.02 18.09
N LEU A 41 -0.49 12.67 19.27
CA LEU A 41 0.05 11.34 19.54
C LEU A 41 -1.00 10.26 19.40
N ALA A 42 -2.23 10.46 19.89
CA ALA A 42 -3.30 9.49 19.77
C ALA A 42 -3.68 9.27 18.29
N ARG A 43 -3.81 10.34 17.50
CA ARG A 43 -4.08 10.27 16.06
C ARG A 43 -2.93 9.64 15.28
N LEU A 44 -1.68 9.95 15.63
CA LEU A 44 -0.49 9.34 15.03
C LEU A 44 -0.33 7.88 15.44
N LYS A 45 -0.66 7.50 16.69
CA LYS A 45 -0.71 6.11 17.15
C LYS A 45 -1.85 5.33 16.50
N ALA A 46 -3.00 5.95 16.26
CA ALA A 46 -4.10 5.34 15.52
C ALA A 46 -3.69 5.09 14.06
N LYS A 47 -3.06 6.07 13.40
CA LYS A 47 -2.47 5.90 12.05
C LYS A 47 -1.24 4.97 12.03
N GLY A 48 -0.50 4.87 13.13
CA GLY A 48 0.68 4.02 13.30
C GLY A 48 0.34 2.57 13.66
N ARG A 49 -0.83 2.32 14.26
CA ARG A 49 -1.38 0.97 14.51
C ARG A 49 -1.91 0.31 13.23
N THR A 50 -2.29 1.09 12.22
CA THR A 50 -2.57 0.57 10.87
C THR A 50 -1.31 0.23 10.06
N GLY A 51 -0.11 0.64 10.52
CA GLY A 51 1.15 0.48 9.78
C GLY A 51 2.18 -0.50 10.34
N LYS A 52 2.04 -0.96 11.59
CA LYS A 52 2.89 -2.01 12.18
C LYS A 52 2.04 -3.20 12.59
N SER A 53 1.51 -3.87 11.58
CA SER A 53 0.91 -5.19 11.73
C SER A 53 1.92 -6.12 12.41
N ARG A 54 1.55 -6.61 13.58
CA ARG A 54 2.21 -7.70 14.32
C ARG A 54 2.07 -9.06 13.60
N ARG A 55 1.69 -9.09 12.32
CA ARG A 55 1.47 -10.30 11.48
C ARG A 55 2.70 -10.73 10.67
N SER A 56 3.93 -10.40 11.09
CA SER A 56 5.16 -10.78 10.36
C SER A 56 5.70 -12.17 10.75
N GLY A 57 4.82 -13.11 11.09
CA GLY A 57 5.23 -14.44 11.56
C GLY A 57 5.39 -15.47 10.45
N THR A 58 4.53 -15.45 9.44
CA THR A 58 4.44 -16.50 8.42
C THR A 58 4.95 -16.01 7.06
N ASP A 59 5.54 -16.90 6.26
CA ASP A 59 6.11 -16.50 4.97
C ASP A 59 5.02 -16.15 3.95
N GLY A 60 3.81 -16.72 4.06
CA GLY A 60 2.63 -16.27 3.31
C GLY A 60 2.24 -14.79 3.54
N ALA A 61 2.39 -14.28 4.78
CA ALA A 61 2.15 -12.87 5.09
C ALA A 61 3.28 -11.96 4.54
N ARG A 62 4.52 -12.45 4.53
CA ARG A 62 5.67 -11.76 3.91
C ARG A 62 5.52 -11.71 2.38
N PHE A 63 5.08 -12.81 1.77
CA PHE A 63 4.80 -12.89 0.35
C PHE A 63 3.73 -11.90 -0.08
N SER A 64 2.69 -11.71 0.73
CA SER A 64 1.63 -10.71 0.45
C SER A 64 2.17 -9.29 0.24
N ARG A 65 3.27 -8.92 0.92
CA ARG A 65 3.95 -7.63 0.71
C ARG A 65 4.72 -7.59 -0.62
N ILE A 66 5.32 -8.71 -1.00
CA ILE A 66 6.03 -8.86 -2.28
C ILE A 66 5.04 -8.72 -3.43
N VAL A 67 3.87 -9.34 -3.33
CA VAL A 67 2.76 -9.18 -4.28
C VAL A 67 2.42 -7.70 -4.45
N ALA A 68 2.15 -6.98 -3.36
CA ALA A 68 1.76 -5.57 -3.42
C ALA A 68 2.83 -4.66 -4.05
N LEU A 69 4.12 -4.98 -3.85
CA LEU A 69 5.23 -4.26 -4.48
C LEU A 69 5.35 -4.59 -5.96
N ALA A 70 5.26 -5.88 -6.31
CA ALA A 70 5.36 -6.36 -7.69
C ALA A 70 4.21 -5.84 -8.55
N THR A 71 2.96 -5.93 -8.09
CA THR A 71 1.79 -5.45 -8.84
C THR A 71 1.82 -3.95 -9.05
N ASN A 72 2.20 -3.17 -8.02
CA ASN A 72 2.37 -1.72 -8.17
C ASN A 72 3.50 -1.36 -9.13
N ALA A 73 4.64 -2.06 -9.07
CA ALA A 73 5.73 -1.86 -10.01
C ALA A 73 5.26 -2.15 -11.44
N MET A 74 4.64 -3.32 -11.68
CA MET A 74 4.12 -3.71 -12.99
C MET A 74 3.14 -2.69 -13.57
N ARG A 75 2.23 -2.17 -12.74
CA ARG A 75 1.26 -1.14 -13.12
C ARG A 75 1.91 0.19 -13.48
N LYS A 76 2.86 0.67 -12.66
CA LYS A 76 3.51 1.98 -12.84
C LYS A 76 4.67 1.95 -13.84
N GLY A 77 5.23 0.77 -14.14
CA GLY A 77 6.46 0.63 -14.89
C GLY A 77 7.71 1.12 -14.16
N LYS A 78 7.60 1.44 -12.86
CA LYS A 78 8.69 2.01 -12.04
C LYS A 78 8.67 1.43 -10.63
N TRP A 79 9.85 1.26 -10.04
CA TRP A 79 9.99 0.97 -8.62
C TRP A 79 9.51 2.15 -7.78
N SER A 80 9.24 1.92 -6.50
CA SER A 80 8.90 2.99 -5.54
C SER A 80 10.02 4.03 -5.38
N THR A 81 11.25 3.68 -5.77
CA THR A 81 12.42 4.57 -5.81
C THR A 81 12.46 5.46 -7.05
N GLY A 82 11.56 5.27 -8.02
CA GLY A 82 11.52 6.02 -9.28
C GLY A 82 12.35 5.42 -10.42
N ALA A 83 13.12 4.36 -10.16
CA ALA A 83 13.86 3.63 -11.19
C ALA A 83 12.92 2.86 -12.12
N ASP A 84 13.24 2.81 -13.41
CA ASP A 84 12.51 2.00 -14.38
C ASP A 84 12.64 0.51 -14.05
N ILE A 85 11.62 -0.27 -14.43
CA ILE A 85 11.61 -1.71 -14.20
C ILE A 85 11.68 -2.49 -15.51
N ASP A 86 12.32 -3.65 -15.41
CA ASP A 86 12.06 -4.75 -16.33
C ASP A 86 10.91 -5.60 -15.77
N ARG A 87 9.77 -5.59 -16.46
CA ARG A 87 8.55 -6.32 -16.06
C ARG A 87 8.78 -7.83 -16.01
N ASP A 88 9.62 -8.39 -16.87
CA ASP A 88 9.93 -9.82 -16.86
C ASP A 88 10.73 -10.18 -15.60
N VAL A 89 11.68 -9.32 -15.20
CA VAL A 89 12.44 -9.50 -13.96
C VAL A 89 11.54 -9.38 -12.72
N VAL A 90 10.59 -8.44 -12.72
CA VAL A 90 9.63 -8.31 -11.61
C VAL A 90 8.76 -9.56 -11.51
N PHE A 91 8.25 -10.06 -12.63
CA PHE A 91 7.44 -11.27 -12.68
C PHE A 91 8.22 -12.50 -12.19
N ASN A 92 9.43 -12.72 -12.69
CA ASN A 92 10.27 -13.86 -12.28
C ASN A 92 10.58 -13.82 -10.78
N LYS A 93 10.81 -12.63 -10.20
CA LYS A 93 10.99 -12.47 -8.76
C LYS A 93 9.73 -12.81 -7.97
N LEU A 94 8.56 -12.42 -8.47
CA LEU A 94 7.27 -12.76 -7.87
C LEU A 94 7.06 -14.28 -7.86
N MET A 95 7.22 -14.94 -9.01
CA MET A 95 7.04 -16.40 -9.14
C MET A 95 8.06 -17.19 -8.33
N ARG A 96 9.32 -16.77 -8.32
CA ARG A 96 10.34 -17.38 -7.45
C ARG A 96 9.92 -17.34 -5.98
N LYS A 97 9.40 -16.20 -5.51
CA LYS A 97 8.95 -16.03 -4.13
C LYS A 97 7.66 -16.81 -3.82
N PHE A 98 6.80 -17.01 -4.82
CA PHE A 98 5.65 -17.88 -4.67
C PHE A 98 6.07 -19.35 -4.49
N ASN A 99 7.05 -19.81 -5.28
CA ASN A 99 7.56 -21.19 -5.21
C ASN A 99 8.37 -21.49 -3.94
N GLU A 100 8.78 -20.47 -3.19
CA GLU A 100 9.40 -20.63 -1.87
C GLU A 100 8.36 -20.91 -0.77
N LEU A 101 7.06 -20.70 -1.03
CA LEU A 101 6.00 -20.94 -0.05
C LEU A 101 5.63 -22.42 0.00
N GLU A 102 5.44 -22.91 1.22
CA GLU A 102 4.87 -24.25 1.42
C GLU A 102 3.33 -24.24 1.24
N ASN A 103 2.75 -25.38 0.91
CA ASN A 103 1.30 -25.51 0.64
C ASN A 103 0.42 -24.98 1.80
N HIS A 104 0.85 -25.19 3.04
CA HIS A 104 0.11 -24.74 4.22
C HIS A 104 0.15 -23.21 4.41
N GLU A 105 1.08 -22.52 3.75
CA GLU A 105 1.24 -21.07 3.82
C GLU A 105 0.33 -20.32 2.85
N TYR A 106 -0.23 -20.99 1.86
CA TYR A 106 -1.20 -20.38 0.94
C TYR A 106 -2.43 -19.84 1.68
N ALA A 107 -2.83 -20.50 2.77
CA ALA A 107 -3.89 -20.03 3.66
C ALA A 107 -3.56 -18.68 4.33
N ASN A 108 -2.26 -18.35 4.47
CA ASN A 108 -1.79 -17.12 5.11
C ASN A 108 -1.60 -15.96 4.12
N ILE A 109 -1.82 -16.17 2.82
CA ILE A 109 -1.83 -15.09 1.83
C ILE A 109 -3.06 -14.22 2.07
N THR A 110 -2.85 -12.92 2.25
CA THR A 110 -3.92 -11.97 2.57
C THR A 110 -4.92 -11.82 1.40
N SER A 111 -6.18 -11.51 1.71
CA SER A 111 -7.23 -11.25 0.70
C SER A 111 -6.77 -10.24 -0.36
N ASN A 112 -6.18 -9.13 0.06
CA ASN A 112 -5.68 -8.10 -0.85
C ASN A 112 -4.59 -8.61 -1.79
N ALA A 113 -3.73 -9.52 -1.32
CA ALA A 113 -2.71 -10.12 -2.19
C ALA A 113 -3.34 -11.10 -3.17
N ARG A 114 -4.38 -11.85 -2.77
CA ARG A 114 -5.14 -12.74 -3.65
C ARG A 114 -5.83 -11.94 -4.77
N GLU A 115 -6.53 -10.87 -4.42
CA GLU A 115 -7.17 -9.95 -5.37
C GLU A 115 -6.15 -9.34 -6.33
N ALA A 116 -5.04 -8.82 -5.81
CA ALA A 116 -3.99 -8.22 -6.63
C ALA A 116 -3.34 -9.21 -7.61
N LEU A 117 -3.23 -10.50 -7.24
CA LEU A 117 -2.75 -11.54 -8.15
C LEU A 117 -3.77 -11.88 -9.23
N SER A 118 -5.06 -11.95 -8.90
CA SER A 118 -6.13 -12.12 -9.89
C SER A 118 -6.15 -10.95 -10.88
N GLU A 119 -6.14 -9.72 -10.39
CA GLU A 119 -6.08 -8.52 -11.23
C GLU A 119 -4.83 -8.50 -12.12
N LEU A 120 -3.68 -8.95 -11.59
CA LEU A 120 -2.44 -9.04 -12.37
C LEU A 120 -2.56 -10.06 -13.51
N HIS A 121 -3.22 -11.21 -13.27
CA HIS A 121 -3.48 -12.20 -14.31
C HIS A 121 -4.30 -11.62 -15.46
N ASP A 122 -5.32 -10.82 -15.15
CA ASP A 122 -6.23 -10.26 -16.15
C ASP A 122 -5.60 -9.05 -16.86
N SER A 123 -4.60 -8.42 -16.24
CA SER A 123 -3.91 -7.26 -16.78
C SER A 123 -3.24 -7.51 -18.15
N LYS A 124 -3.07 -6.42 -18.91
CA LYS A 124 -2.31 -6.40 -20.17
C LYS A 124 -0.79 -6.39 -19.99
N TYR A 125 -0.31 -6.39 -18.74
CA TYR A 125 1.13 -6.25 -18.44
C TYR A 125 1.89 -7.57 -18.56
N LEU A 126 1.18 -8.69 -18.46
CA LEU A 126 1.75 -10.02 -18.58
C LEU A 126 1.66 -10.55 -20.00
N LYS A 127 2.73 -11.21 -20.44
CA LYS A 127 2.76 -12.00 -21.68
C LYS A 127 1.88 -13.24 -21.52
N PRO A 128 1.39 -13.86 -22.62
CA PRO A 128 0.56 -15.06 -22.54
C PRO A 128 1.18 -16.21 -21.73
N ASN A 129 2.50 -16.36 -21.81
CA ASN A 129 3.27 -17.38 -21.10
C ASN A 129 3.25 -17.14 -19.59
N GLN A 130 3.44 -15.88 -19.18
CA GLN A 130 3.41 -15.45 -17.77
C GLN A 130 2.01 -15.56 -17.17
N LYS A 131 0.97 -15.30 -17.97
CA LYS A 131 -0.42 -15.53 -17.55
C LYS A 131 -0.68 -17.01 -17.25
N LYS A 132 -0.22 -17.91 -18.13
CA LYS A 132 -0.32 -19.36 -17.89
C LYS A 132 0.41 -19.78 -16.61
N GLU A 133 1.62 -19.29 -16.41
CA GLU A 133 2.41 -19.60 -15.20
C GLU A 133 1.74 -19.07 -13.93
N LEU A 134 1.26 -17.83 -13.94
CA LEU A 134 0.55 -17.25 -12.82
C LEU A 134 -0.77 -17.99 -12.54
N LYS A 135 -1.50 -18.41 -13.57
CA LYS A 135 -2.72 -19.20 -13.41
C LYS A 135 -2.45 -20.52 -12.68
N SER A 136 -1.41 -21.25 -13.07
CA SER A 136 -1.02 -22.50 -12.37
C SER A 136 -0.70 -22.25 -10.89
N ALA A 137 -0.06 -21.13 -10.56
CA ALA A 137 0.21 -20.75 -9.17
C ALA A 137 -1.07 -20.38 -8.40
N LEU A 138 -2.01 -19.66 -9.03
CA LEU A 138 -3.29 -19.32 -8.41
C LEU A 138 -4.15 -20.56 -8.16
N ASP A 139 -4.17 -21.49 -9.10
CA ASP A 139 -4.85 -22.78 -8.95
C ASP A 139 -4.25 -23.58 -7.78
N ALA A 140 -2.92 -23.64 -7.66
CA ALA A 140 -2.24 -24.30 -6.54
C ALA A 140 -2.57 -23.67 -5.17
N ALA A 141 -2.73 -22.34 -5.12
CA ALA A 141 -3.13 -21.62 -3.93
C ALA A 141 -4.65 -21.59 -3.70
N SER A 142 -5.46 -22.23 -4.55
CA SER A 142 -6.93 -22.17 -4.52
C SER A 142 -7.46 -20.73 -4.53
N ILE A 143 -6.81 -19.86 -5.29
CA ILE A 143 -7.20 -18.46 -5.47
C ILE A 143 -8.03 -18.37 -6.76
N PRO A 144 -9.30 -17.96 -6.71
CA PRO A 144 -10.12 -17.81 -7.90
C PRO A 144 -9.58 -16.71 -8.80
N VAL A 145 -9.64 -16.95 -10.11
CA VAL A 145 -9.35 -15.96 -11.15
C VAL A 145 -10.68 -15.47 -11.71
N GLY A 146 -10.85 -14.15 -11.80
CA GLY A 146 -12.06 -13.48 -12.31
C GLY A 146 -12.25 -13.56 -13.83
#